data_AF-A0A0P9JUS3-F1
#
_entry.id   AF-A0A0P9JUS3-F1
#
_cell.length_a   1.000
_cell.length_b   1.000
_cell.length_c   1.000
_cell.angle_alpha   90.00
_cell.angle_beta   90.00
_cell.angle_gamma   90.00
#
_symmetry.space_group_name_H-M   'P 1'
#
loop_
_entity.id
_entity.type
_entity.pdbx_description
1 polymer ?
#
loop_
_entity_poly.entity_id
_entity_poly.type
_entity_poly.pdbx_seq_one_letter_code
_entity_poly.pdbx_strand_id
1 'polypeptide(L)'
;MLGSEFRAWRKELNLTQEAAGARFGVSRFTVQKWERDQLGIPSYVEYLWMKIKRETKQRLEDFPVQLVYVTGEPWLRDGEPHAQIVLEDFPNNTAMLRQVHQYLNAGNTLHLASVIEKGKPEILIWTRDELLKEIEQPLSSQ
;
A
#
# COMPACT_ATOMS: atom_id res chain seq x y z
N MET A 1 10.62 3.57 -15.25
CA MET A 1 10.42 4.97 -14.81
C MET A 1 11.25 5.96 -15.64
N LEU A 2 10.66 7.08 -16.06
CA LEU A 2 11.34 8.23 -16.69
C LEU A 2 11.85 9.23 -15.64
N GLY A 3 12.84 10.05 -16.01
CA GLY A 3 13.41 11.11 -15.17
C GLY A 3 12.39 12.15 -14.70
N SER A 4 11.44 12.50 -15.57
CA SER A 4 10.32 13.39 -15.25
C SER A 4 9.39 12.80 -14.17
N GLU A 5 9.11 11.50 -14.24
CA GLU A 5 8.30 10.77 -13.25
C GLU A 5 9.01 10.71 -11.90
N PHE A 6 10.31 10.39 -11.90
CA PHE A 6 11.13 10.42 -10.68
C PHE A 6 11.15 11.81 -10.04
N ARG A 7 11.27 12.87 -10.85
CA ARG A 7 11.26 14.25 -10.37
C ARG A 7 9.92 14.64 -9.76
N ALA A 8 8.81 14.25 -10.39
CA ALA A 8 7.47 14.49 -9.87
C ALA A 8 7.29 13.80 -8.52
N TRP A 9 7.65 12.52 -8.44
CA TRP A 9 7.63 11.75 -7.20
C TRP A 9 8.45 12.41 -6.08
N ARG A 10 9.69 12.80 -6.37
CA ARG A 10 10.55 13.42 -5.36
C ARG A 10 9.90 14.68 -4.77
N LYS A 11 9.23 15.46 -5.62
CA LYS A 11 8.48 16.65 -5.20
C LYS A 11 7.23 16.31 -4.41
N GLU A 12 6.46 15.29 -4.78
CA GLU A 12 5.30 14.82 -4.01
C GLU A 12 5.67 14.48 -2.56
N LEU A 13 6.87 13.92 -2.36
CA LEU A 13 7.40 13.63 -1.03
C LEU A 13 8.13 14.81 -0.36
N ASN A 14 8.11 16.00 -0.95
CA ASN A 14 8.84 17.19 -0.49
C ASN A 14 10.34 16.94 -0.26
N LEU A 15 10.97 16.06 -1.06
CA LEU A 15 12.37 15.72 -0.91
C LEU A 15 13.27 16.63 -1.77
N THR A 16 14.42 17.03 -1.24
CA THR A 16 15.49 17.62 -2.05
C THR A 16 16.21 16.53 -2.85
N GLN A 17 16.96 16.89 -3.90
CA GLN A 17 17.76 15.91 -4.65
C GLN A 17 18.80 15.21 -3.76
N GLU A 18 19.31 15.92 -2.76
CA GLU A 18 20.24 15.39 -1.77
C GLU A 18 19.56 14.40 -0.82
N ALA A 19 18.39 14.75 -0.28
CA ALA A 19 17.61 13.85 0.57
C ALA A 19 17.16 12.58 -0.19
N ALA A 20 16.79 12.73 -1.46
CA ALA A 20 16.50 11.59 -2.33
C ALA A 20 17.74 10.72 -2.56
N GLY A 21 18.90 11.34 -2.83
CA GLY A 21 20.17 10.63 -2.97
C GLY A 21 20.50 9.80 -1.74
N ALA A 22 20.37 10.40 -0.54
CA ALA A 22 20.58 9.71 0.73
C ALA A 22 19.66 8.49 0.90
N ARG A 23 18.38 8.59 0.51
CA ARG A 23 17.43 7.45 0.58
C ARG A 23 17.81 6.28 -0.33
N PHE A 24 18.46 6.54 -1.45
CA PHE A 24 18.87 5.50 -2.41
C PHE A 24 20.34 5.12 -2.32
N GLY A 25 21.10 5.71 -1.38
CA GLY A 25 22.54 5.49 -1.25
C GLY A 25 23.35 6.04 -2.43
N VAL A 26 22.87 7.09 -3.10
CA VAL A 26 23.52 7.70 -4.27
C VAL A 26 23.79 9.20 -4.05
N SER A 27 24.68 9.76 -4.87
CA SER A 27 24.96 11.19 -4.82
C SER A 27 23.79 12.04 -5.35
N ARG A 28 23.71 13.29 -4.89
CA ARG A 28 22.81 14.30 -5.46
C ARG A 28 23.00 14.47 -6.98
N PHE A 29 24.22 14.32 -7.50
CA PHE A 29 24.51 14.41 -8.93
C PHE A 29 23.91 13.24 -9.72
N THR A 30 23.92 12.03 -9.15
CA THR A 30 23.27 10.85 -9.73
C THR A 30 21.77 11.11 -9.89
N VAL A 31 21.13 11.62 -8.83
CA VAL A 31 19.72 12.02 -8.86
C VAL A 31 19.45 13.08 -9.93
N GLN A 32 20.30 14.11 -10.03
CA GLN A 32 20.15 15.14 -11.06
C GLN A 32 20.24 14.57 -12.49
N LYS A 33 21.13 13.59 -12.72
CA LYS A 33 21.26 12.92 -14.03
C LYS A 33 20.03 12.06 -14.34
N TRP A 34 19.50 11.33 -13.35
CA TRP A 34 18.23 10.61 -13.49
C TRP A 34 17.09 11.54 -13.89
N GLU A 35 16.91 12.67 -13.19
CA GLU A 35 15.83 13.62 -13.49
C GLU A 35 15.92 14.31 -14.85
N ARG A 36 17.08 14.24 -15.51
CA ARG A 36 17.33 14.80 -16.83
C ARG A 36 17.39 13.73 -17.93
N ASP A 37 17.05 12.48 -17.58
CA ASP A 37 17.15 11.32 -18.48
C ASP A 37 18.56 11.12 -19.07
N GLN A 38 19.59 11.62 -18.37
CA GLN A 38 20.99 11.48 -18.79
C GLN A 38 21.61 10.15 -18.32
N LEU A 39 20.97 9.50 -17.36
CA LEU A 39 21.34 8.19 -16.85
C LEU A 39 20.06 7.39 -16.63
N GLY A 40 20.06 6.12 -17.04
CA GLY A 40 18.94 5.22 -16.76
C GLY A 40 18.72 5.06 -15.25
N ILE A 41 17.45 5.07 -14.84
CA ILE A 41 17.06 4.81 -13.46
C ILE A 41 17.06 3.29 -13.24
N PRO A 42 17.85 2.76 -12.30
CA PRO A 42 17.85 1.32 -12.01
C PRO A 42 16.48 0.84 -11.52
N SER A 43 16.09 -0.37 -11.89
CA SER A 43 14.79 -0.98 -11.50
C SER A 43 14.62 -1.09 -9.98
N TYR A 44 15.70 -1.24 -9.21
CA TYR A 44 15.61 -1.26 -7.74
C TYR A 44 15.10 0.08 -7.17
N VAL A 45 15.39 1.21 -7.83
CA VAL A 45 14.91 2.53 -7.41
C VAL A 45 13.41 2.63 -7.63
N GLU A 46 12.91 2.08 -8.73
CA GLU A 46 11.48 1.97 -9.02
C GLU A 46 10.76 1.07 -8.00
N TYR A 47 11.37 -0.07 -7.64
CA TYR A 47 10.84 -0.92 -6.56
C TYR A 47 10.80 -0.20 -5.20
N LEU A 48 11.91 0.43 -4.79
CA LEU A 48 11.97 1.18 -3.53
C LEU A 48 10.99 2.35 -3.51
N TRP A 49 10.77 2.99 -4.66
CA TRP A 49 9.74 4.01 -4.83
C TRP A 49 8.34 3.46 -4.55
N MET A 50 7.95 2.35 -5.21
CA MET A 50 6.65 1.72 -4.99
C MET A 50 6.46 1.37 -3.52
N LYS A 51 7.51 0.85 -2.88
CA LYS A 51 7.51 0.55 -1.45
C LYS A 51 7.29 1.78 -0.58
N ILE A 52 8.04 2.87 -0.79
CA ILE A 52 7.88 4.12 -0.01
C ILE A 52 6.49 4.72 -0.22
N LYS A 53 5.98 4.73 -1.45
CA LYS A 53 4.65 5.26 -1.78
C LYS A 53 3.57 4.48 -1.03
N ARG A 54 3.71 3.16 -0.98
CA ARG A 54 2.82 2.27 -0.24
C ARG A 54 2.90 2.49 1.27
N GLU A 55 4.10 2.50 1.86
CA GLU A 55 4.30 2.77 3.30
C GLU A 55 3.75 4.14 3.71
N THR A 56 3.92 5.15 2.85
CA THR A 56 3.34 6.48 3.09
C THR A 56 1.82 6.40 3.16
N LYS A 57 1.19 5.67 2.22
CA LYS A 57 -0.26 5.49 2.20
C LYS A 57 -0.79 4.66 3.37
N GLN A 58 -0.02 3.70 3.88
CA GLN A 58 -0.38 2.95 5.09
C GLN A 58 -0.43 3.86 6.33
N ARG A 59 0.39 4.92 6.37
CA ARG A 59 0.46 5.86 7.50
C ARG A 59 -0.44 7.09 7.40
N LEU A 60 -0.98 7.39 6.22
CA LEU A 60 -1.85 8.55 6.03
C LEU A 60 -3.26 8.24 6.55
N GLU A 61 -3.76 9.09 7.45
CA GLU A 61 -5.09 8.94 8.07
C GLU A 61 -6.24 9.52 7.24
N ASP A 62 -5.96 10.30 6.19
CA ASP A 62 -6.98 10.99 5.38
C ASP A 62 -6.95 10.56 3.92
N PHE A 63 -7.03 9.24 3.69
CA PHE A 63 -7.04 8.71 2.33
C PHE A 63 -8.05 7.55 2.17
N PRO A 64 -9.05 7.64 1.25
CA PRO A 64 -10.07 6.63 1.11
C PRO A 64 -9.51 5.31 0.56
N VAL A 65 -9.86 4.22 1.24
CA VAL A 65 -9.39 2.86 0.90
C VAL A 65 -10.56 1.93 0.67
N GLN A 66 -10.29 0.83 -0.02
CA GLN A 66 -11.25 -0.23 -0.23
C GLN A 66 -10.64 -1.55 0.27
N LEU A 67 -11.35 -2.23 1.16
CA LEU A 67 -11.03 -3.58 1.60
C LEU A 67 -11.67 -4.56 0.63
N VAL A 68 -10.85 -5.46 0.08
CA VAL A 68 -11.30 -6.55 -0.79
C VAL A 68 -11.00 -7.85 -0.08
N TYR A 69 -12.00 -8.70 0.12
CA TYR A 69 -11.82 -9.99 0.76
C TYR A 69 -12.87 -10.99 0.29
N VAL A 70 -12.65 -12.27 0.61
CA VAL A 70 -13.58 -13.35 0.28
C VAL A 70 -14.31 -13.80 1.54
N THR A 71 -15.63 -13.87 1.45
CA THR A 71 -16.50 -14.49 2.46
C THR A 71 -16.96 -15.87 2.00
N GLY A 72 -17.21 -16.77 2.96
CA GLY A 72 -17.61 -18.15 2.68
C GLY A 72 -16.42 -19.10 2.56
N GLU A 73 -16.69 -20.39 2.52
CA GLU A 73 -15.64 -21.39 2.31
C GLU A 73 -15.22 -21.37 0.82
N PRO A 74 -13.93 -21.16 0.51
CA PRO A 74 -13.44 -21.12 -0.87
C PRO A 74 -13.45 -22.48 -1.59
N TRP A 75 -13.85 -23.55 -0.89
CA TRP A 75 -13.86 -24.91 -1.41
C TRP A 75 -15.27 -25.27 -1.90
N LEU A 76 -15.34 -26.00 -3.02
CA LEU A 76 -16.60 -26.53 -3.55
C LEU A 76 -17.17 -27.56 -2.58
N ARG A 77 -18.22 -27.19 -1.84
CA ARG A 77 -19.15 -28.14 -1.24
C ARG A 77 -20.31 -28.27 -2.23
N ASP A 78 -20.52 -29.48 -2.75
CA ASP A 78 -21.62 -29.82 -3.67
C ASP A 78 -21.64 -29.08 -5.03
N GLY A 79 -20.48 -28.64 -5.52
CA GLY A 79 -20.32 -28.14 -6.91
C GLY A 79 -20.69 -26.68 -7.15
N GLU A 80 -21.14 -25.95 -6.12
CA GLU A 80 -21.47 -24.52 -6.21
C GLU A 80 -20.43 -23.67 -5.46
N PRO A 81 -19.91 -22.58 -6.06
CA PRO A 81 -19.02 -21.66 -5.38
C PRO A 81 -19.80 -20.87 -4.32
N HIS A 82 -19.51 -21.14 -3.04
CA HIS A 82 -20.07 -20.40 -1.89
C HIS A 82 -19.24 -19.18 -1.50
N ALA A 83 -18.16 -18.92 -2.25
CA ALA A 83 -17.27 -17.81 -2.02
C ALA A 83 -17.77 -16.55 -2.73
N GLN A 84 -17.90 -15.45 -1.98
CA GLN A 84 -18.23 -14.14 -2.53
C GLN A 84 -17.07 -13.19 -2.32
N ILE A 85 -16.72 -12.44 -3.37
CA ILE A 85 -15.79 -11.32 -3.25
C ILE A 85 -16.58 -10.14 -2.72
N VAL A 86 -16.17 -9.63 -1.57
CA VAL A 86 -16.75 -8.46 -0.93
C VAL A 86 -15.79 -7.29 -1.11
N LEU A 87 -16.36 -6.14 -1.47
CA LEU A 87 -15.65 -4.86 -1.58
C LEU A 87 -16.30 -3.87 -0.61
N GLU A 88 -15.53 -3.41 0.37
CA GLU A 88 -16.00 -2.45 1.36
C GLU A 88 -15.19 -1.16 1.28
N ASP A 89 -15.89 -0.04 1.15
CA ASP A 89 -15.29 1.28 1.09
C ASP A 89 -15.12 1.87 2.49
N PHE A 90 -13.95 2.45 2.74
CA PHE A 90 -13.66 3.16 3.97
C PHE A 90 -13.16 4.57 3.69
N PRO A 91 -13.53 5.55 4.54
CA PRO A 91 -13.05 6.91 4.39
C PRO A 91 -11.55 7.02 4.63
N ASN A 92 -10.98 6.12 5.44
CA ASN A 92 -9.55 6.03 5.69
C ASN A 92 -9.11 4.69 6.31
N ASN A 93 -7.78 4.57 6.44
CA ASN A 93 -7.10 3.47 7.10
C ASN A 93 -7.59 3.20 8.51
N THR A 94 -7.76 4.23 9.34
CA THR A 94 -8.16 4.08 10.75
C THR A 94 -9.56 3.48 10.89
N ALA A 95 -10.52 3.94 10.08
CA ALA A 95 -11.87 3.38 10.05
C ALA A 95 -11.86 1.92 9.57
N MET A 96 -11.07 1.62 8.53
CA MET A 96 -10.89 0.28 8.01
C MET A 96 -10.29 -0.66 9.08
N LEU A 97 -9.15 -0.29 9.68
CA LEU A 97 -8.47 -1.10 10.70
C LEU A 97 -9.39 -1.39 11.90
N ARG A 98 -10.17 -0.38 12.35
CA ARG A 98 -11.15 -0.55 13.44
C ARG A 98 -12.22 -1.57 13.08
N GLN A 99 -12.80 -1.48 11.87
CA GLN A 99 -13.83 -2.40 11.40
C GLN A 99 -13.26 -3.82 11.28
N VAL A 100 -12.07 -3.96 10.69
CA VAL A 100 -11.42 -5.27 10.52
C VAL A 100 -11.11 -5.91 11.88
N HIS A 101 -10.59 -5.14 12.85
CA HIS A 101 -10.34 -5.63 14.19
C HIS A 101 -11.64 -6.12 14.88
N GLN A 102 -12.75 -5.38 14.75
CA GLN A 102 -14.05 -5.82 15.27
C GLN A 102 -14.54 -7.10 14.59
N TYR A 103 -14.38 -7.21 13.27
CA TYR A 103 -14.77 -8.38 12.48
C TYR A 103 -14.02 -9.64 12.93
N LEU A 104 -12.69 -9.53 13.13
CA LEU A 104 -11.85 -10.63 13.60
C LEU A 104 -12.17 -11.02 15.05
N ASN A 105 -12.42 -10.06 15.95
CA ASN A 105 -12.78 -10.32 17.34
C ASN A 105 -14.15 -11.01 17.51
N ALA A 106 -15.04 -10.89 16.52
CA ALA A 106 -16.29 -11.64 16.47
C ALA A 106 -16.11 -13.11 16.06
N GLY A 107 -14.87 -13.58 15.81
CA GLY A 107 -14.55 -14.94 15.40
C GLY A 107 -14.62 -15.18 13.89
N ASN A 108 -14.81 -14.12 13.09
CA ASN A 108 -14.81 -14.25 11.63
C ASN A 108 -13.39 -14.33 11.06
N THR A 109 -13.27 -14.91 9.87
CA THR A 109 -12.00 -15.03 9.14
C THR A 109 -12.04 -14.19 7.85
N LEU A 110 -10.93 -13.50 7.57
CA LEU A 110 -10.70 -12.82 6.31
C LEU A 110 -9.92 -13.74 5.36
N HIS A 111 -10.57 -14.22 4.31
CA HIS A 111 -9.90 -14.99 3.25
C HIS A 111 -9.46 -14.06 2.13
N LEU A 112 -8.22 -14.25 1.65
CA LEU A 112 -7.66 -13.52 0.50
C LEU A 112 -7.80 -11.99 0.58
N ALA A 113 -7.69 -11.44 1.79
CA ALA A 113 -7.89 -10.01 2.01
C ALA A 113 -6.76 -9.15 1.44
N SER A 114 -7.12 -7.99 0.90
CA SER A 114 -6.20 -6.95 0.48
C SER A 114 -6.85 -5.59 0.65
N VAL A 115 -6.05 -4.56 0.87
CA VAL A 115 -6.52 -3.18 0.91
C VAL A 115 -5.91 -2.44 -0.27
N ILE A 116 -6.75 -1.77 -1.05
CA ILE A 116 -6.37 -1.00 -2.22
C ILE A 116 -6.81 0.45 -2.07
N GLU A 117 -6.21 1.32 -2.88
CA GLU A 117 -6.71 2.69 -3.04
C GLU A 117 -8.09 2.69 -3.71
N LYS A 118 -9.03 3.44 -3.14
CA LYS A 118 -10.38 3.55 -3.71
C LYS A 118 -10.30 4.11 -5.14
N GLY A 119 -10.86 3.37 -6.09
CA GLY A 119 -10.87 3.72 -7.51
C GLY A 119 -9.56 3.47 -8.26
N LYS A 120 -8.54 2.91 -7.61
CA LYS A 120 -7.25 2.53 -8.23
C LYS A 120 -6.84 1.12 -7.81
N PRO A 121 -7.45 0.08 -8.38
CA PRO A 121 -7.23 -1.31 -7.97
C PRO A 121 -5.78 -1.80 -8.16
N GLU A 122 -5.00 -1.13 -9.01
CA GLU A 122 -3.57 -1.41 -9.21
C GLU A 122 -2.69 -0.95 -8.04
N ILE A 123 -3.21 -0.14 -7.12
CA ILE A 123 -2.46 0.40 -5.98
C ILE A 123 -2.81 -0.38 -4.73
N LEU A 124 -2.01 -1.41 -4.47
CA LEU A 124 -2.06 -2.21 -3.25
C LEU A 124 -1.48 -1.46 -2.04
N ILE A 125 -2.29 -1.27 -1.00
CA ILE A 125 -1.90 -0.62 0.26
C ILE A 125 -1.47 -1.67 1.27
N TRP A 126 -2.29 -2.69 1.55
CA TRP A 126 -1.93 -3.80 2.45
C TRP A 126 -2.20 -5.15 1.81
N THR A 127 -1.29 -6.10 2.02
CA THR A 127 -1.61 -7.52 1.85
C THR A 127 -2.36 -8.02 3.09
N ARG A 128 -3.00 -9.19 3.00
CA ARG A 128 -3.59 -9.85 4.18
C ARG A 128 -2.61 -9.94 5.34
N ASP A 129 -1.39 -10.42 5.08
CA ASP A 129 -0.42 -10.71 6.15
C ASP A 129 0.09 -9.42 6.81
N GLU A 130 0.25 -8.34 6.04
CA GLU A 130 0.61 -7.04 6.60
C GLU A 130 -0.56 -6.42 7.37
N LEU A 131 -1.79 -6.56 6.87
CA LEU A 131 -2.99 -6.10 7.56
C LEU A 131 -3.14 -6.80 8.91
N LEU A 132 -2.96 -8.11 8.97
CA LEU A 132 -3.02 -8.88 10.22
C LEU A 132 -1.91 -8.46 11.18
N LYS A 133 -0.68 -8.28 10.71
CA LYS A 133 0.44 -7.77 11.53
C LYS A 133 0.18 -6.37 12.08
N GLU A 134 -0.49 -5.50 11.31
CA GLU A 134 -0.82 -4.14 11.76
C GLU A 134 -1.89 -4.17 12.86
N ILE A 135 -2.87 -5.07 12.74
CA ILE A 135 -3.94 -5.23 13.73
C ILE A 135 -3.44 -5.90 15.01
N GLU A 136 -2.48 -6.82 14.90
CA GLU A 136 -1.85 -7.48 16.05
C GLU A 136 -0.89 -6.56 16.82
N GLN A 137 -0.42 -5.47 16.22
CA GLN A 137 0.34 -4.47 16.95
C GLN A 137 -0.58 -3.81 17.98
N PRO A 138 -0.22 -3.83 19.28
CA PRO A 138 -1.00 -3.12 20.27
C PRO A 138 -1.07 -1.66 19.84
N LEU A 139 -2.30 -1.14 19.69
CA LEU A 139 -2.60 0.27 19.48
C LEU A 139 -1.79 1.06 20.52
N SER A 140 -0.61 1.51 20.13
CA SER A 140 0.24 2.30 20.98
C SER A 140 -0.46 3.64 21.03
N SER A 141 -1.17 3.89 22.13
CA SER A 141 -1.84 5.14 22.43
C SER A 141 -0.90 6.30 22.09
N GLN A 142 -1.19 7.00 20.99
CA GLN A 142 -0.73 8.36 20.79
C GLN A 142 -1.75 9.32 21.39
#